data_AF-A0A363TFJ2-F1
#
_entry.id   AF-A0A363TFJ2-F1
#
_cell.length_a   1.000
_cell.length_b   1.000
_cell.length_c   1.000
_cell.angle_alpha   90.00
_cell.angle_beta   90.00
_cell.angle_gamma   90.00
#
_symmetry.space_group_name_H-M   'P 1'
#
loop_
_entity.id
_entity.type
_entity.pdbx_description
1 polymer ?
#
loop_
_entity_poly.entity_id
_entity_poly.type
_entity_poly.pdbx_seq_one_letter_code
_entity_poly.pdbx_strand_id
1 'polypeptide(L)'
;MSHVSVTINGRQYRMACEDGQEGHLMRLAAELDRRIGELRERFGEIGDMRLTVMAAIMVADEVGELGKRVRALEEELAGMQDARATAAERAQAMQAALAAALNSAADRIEQVTRSLNEGLAGDEVAIG
;
A
#
# COMPACT_ATOMS: atom_id res chain seq x y z
N MET A 1 -35.78 5.17 3.30
CA MET A 1 -35.38 6.37 2.52
C MET A 1 -35.61 7.59 3.38
N SER A 2 -34.60 7.94 4.16
CA SER A 2 -34.56 9.19 4.91
C SER A 2 -34.26 10.35 3.95
N HIS A 3 -34.58 11.57 4.38
CA HIS A 3 -34.18 12.79 3.67
C HIS A 3 -33.51 13.71 4.68
N VAL A 4 -32.46 14.41 4.24
CA VAL A 4 -31.81 15.45 5.03
C VAL A 4 -31.99 16.79 4.33
N SER A 5 -32.20 17.83 5.13
CA SER A 5 -32.25 19.21 4.65
C SER A 5 -30.92 19.88 4.97
N VAL A 6 -30.26 20.40 3.94
CA VAL A 6 -28.97 21.11 4.08
C VAL A 6 -29.09 22.51 3.50
N THR A 7 -28.29 23.43 4.00
CA THR A 7 -28.21 24.79 3.47
C THR A 7 -26.85 24.97 2.79
N ILE A 8 -26.86 25.39 1.53
CA ILE A 8 -25.66 25.65 0.73
C ILE A 8 -25.86 26.98 0.02
N ASN A 9 -24.91 27.89 0.18
CA ASN A 9 -24.95 29.24 -0.36
C ASN A 9 -26.26 29.98 -0.04
N GLY A 10 -26.73 29.84 1.21
CA GLY A 10 -27.99 30.42 1.68
C GLY A 10 -29.27 29.79 1.13
N ARG A 11 -29.18 28.73 0.32
CA ARG A 11 -30.33 28.01 -0.25
C ARG A 11 -30.51 26.66 0.43
N GLN A 12 -31.76 26.30 0.70
CA GLN A 12 -32.09 25.03 1.32
C GLN A 12 -32.33 23.94 0.27
N TYR A 13 -31.67 22.79 0.43
CA TYR A 13 -31.76 21.63 -0.45
C TYR A 13 -32.19 20.41 0.35
N ARG A 14 -33.17 19.67 -0.19
CA ARG A 14 -33.60 18.40 0.37
C ARG A 14 -32.94 17.27 -0.41
N MET A 15 -32.08 16.50 0.27
CA MET A 15 -31.31 15.42 -0.34
C MET A 15 -31.82 14.07 0.18
N ALA A 16 -31.91 13.10 -0.73
CA ALA A 16 -32.17 11.72 -0.36
C ALA A 16 -30.91 11.12 0.27
N CYS A 17 -31.09 10.36 1.35
CA CYS A 17 -30.00 9.69 2.04
C CYS A 17 -30.39 8.27 2.45
N GLU A 18 -29.37 7.44 2.57
CA GLU A 18 -29.47 6.13 3.21
C GLU A 18 -29.46 6.30 4.73
N ASP A 19 -30.09 5.36 5.43
CA ASP A 19 -30.20 5.41 6.88
C ASP A 19 -28.80 5.38 7.51
N GLY A 20 -28.46 6.41 8.31
CA GLY A 20 -27.15 6.56 8.94
C GLY A 20 -26.14 7.43 8.17
N GLN A 21 -26.45 7.87 6.94
CA GLN A 21 -25.58 8.77 6.15
C GLN A 21 -25.91 10.26 6.33
N GLU A 22 -26.92 10.61 7.13
CA GLU A 22 -27.39 11.99 7.29
C GLU A 22 -26.25 12.91 7.75
N GLY A 23 -25.49 12.48 8.76
CA GLY A 23 -24.37 13.26 9.28
C GLY A 23 -23.22 13.43 8.28
N HIS A 24 -23.00 12.46 7.40
CA HIS A 24 -21.98 12.58 6.35
C HIS A 24 -22.39 13.61 5.30
N LEU A 25 -23.64 13.54 4.82
CA LEU A 25 -24.20 14.53 3.88
C LEU A 25 -24.20 15.95 4.45
N MET A 26 -24.55 16.11 5.73
CA MET A 26 -24.47 17.42 6.39
C MET A 26 -23.04 17.98 6.40
N ARG A 27 -22.02 17.15 6.65
CA ARG A 27 -20.61 17.57 6.61
C ARG A 27 -20.19 17.97 5.19
N LEU A 28 -20.56 17.18 4.18
CA LEU A 28 -20.26 17.49 2.77
C LEU A 28 -20.92 18.81 2.32
N ALA A 29 -22.17 19.04 2.71
CA ALA A 29 -22.86 20.28 2.41
C ALA A 29 -22.20 21.50 3.07
N ALA A 30 -21.82 21.37 4.36
CA ALA A 30 -21.10 22.43 5.07
C ALA A 30 -19.71 22.71 4.47
N GLU A 31 -19.02 21.67 3.99
CA GLU A 31 -17.75 21.85 3.29
C GLU A 31 -17.92 22.61 1.97
N LEU A 32 -18.92 22.24 1.16
CA LEU A 32 -19.23 22.93 -0.08
C LEU A 32 -19.63 24.38 0.16
N ASP A 33 -20.46 24.64 1.17
CA ASP A 33 -20.86 25.99 1.59
C ASP A 33 -19.64 26.85 1.96
N ARG A 34 -18.73 26.31 2.78
CA ARG A 34 -17.47 26.97 3.14
C ARG A 34 -16.63 27.29 1.91
N ARG A 35 -16.45 26.34 0.98
CA ARG A 35 -15.71 26.57 -0.27
C ARG A 35 -16.34 27.69 -1.10
N ILE A 36 -17.66 27.73 -1.19
CA ILE A 36 -18.37 28.82 -1.88
C ILE A 36 -18.12 30.17 -1.18
N GLY A 37 -18.14 30.19 0.16
CA GLY A 37 -17.79 31.36 0.97
C GLY A 37 -16.37 31.87 0.68
N GLU A 38 -15.37 30.98 0.69
CA GLU A 38 -13.97 31.30 0.37
C GLU A 38 -13.83 31.86 -1.06
N LEU A 39 -14.56 31.32 -2.04
CA LEU A 39 -14.56 31.85 -3.40
C LEU A 39 -15.24 33.23 -3.48
N ARG A 40 -16.30 33.45 -2.70
CA ARG A 40 -16.97 34.76 -2.60
C ARG A 40 -16.03 35.82 -2.02
N GLU A 41 -15.26 35.49 -0.99
CA GLU A 41 -14.26 36.40 -0.42
C GLU A 41 -13.15 36.74 -1.43
N ARG A 42 -12.71 35.76 -2.23
CA ARG A 42 -11.61 35.92 -3.19
C ARG A 42 -12.00 36.64 -4.48
N PHE A 43 -13.17 36.33 -5.02
CA PHE A 43 -13.59 36.81 -6.34
C PHE A 43 -14.71 37.85 -6.28
N GLY A 44 -15.26 38.10 -5.09
CA GLY A 44 -16.43 38.96 -4.89
C GLY A 44 -17.73 38.28 -5.31
N GLU A 45 -18.82 39.06 -5.30
CA GLU A 45 -20.15 38.58 -5.68
C GLU A 45 -20.33 38.60 -7.21
N ILE A 46 -19.64 37.69 -7.89
CA ILE A 46 -19.76 37.47 -9.35
C ILE A 46 -21.03 36.70 -9.74
N GLY A 47 -21.87 36.36 -8.75
CA GLY A 47 -23.12 35.63 -8.88
C GLY A 47 -23.07 34.23 -8.26
N ASP A 48 -24.09 33.89 -7.46
CA ASP A 48 -24.24 32.62 -6.73
C ASP A 48 -24.03 31.38 -7.60
N MET A 49 -24.64 31.38 -8.79
CA MET A 49 -24.54 30.24 -9.71
C MET A 49 -23.11 30.04 -10.20
N ARG A 50 -22.39 31.13 -10.50
CA ARG A 50 -21.00 31.05 -10.97
C ARG A 50 -20.07 30.54 -9.87
N LEU A 51 -20.24 31.04 -8.65
CA LEU A 51 -19.48 30.58 -7.48
C LEU A 51 -19.73 29.09 -7.20
N THR A 52 -20.99 28.65 -7.28
CA THR A 52 -21.38 27.25 -7.07
C THR A 52 -20.77 26.34 -8.14
N VAL A 53 -20.83 26.72 -9.42
CA VAL A 53 -20.23 25.95 -10.52
C VAL A 53 -18.71 25.87 -10.39
N MET A 54 -18.07 26.99 -10.01
CA MET A 54 -16.63 27.04 -9.79
C MET A 54 -16.21 26.12 -8.63
N ALA A 55 -16.92 26.16 -7.51
CA ALA A 55 -16.69 25.25 -6.39
C ALA A 55 -16.85 23.77 -6.80
N ALA A 56 -17.89 23.45 -7.58
CA ALA A 56 -18.14 22.09 -8.05
C ALA A 56 -17.02 21.57 -8.98
N ILE A 57 -16.55 22.40 -9.92
CA ILE A 57 -15.45 22.04 -10.83
C ILE A 57 -14.14 21.84 -10.04
N MET A 58 -13.85 22.72 -9.07
CA MET A 58 -12.66 22.59 -8.23
C MET A 58 -12.68 21.30 -7.40
N VAL A 59 -13.82 20.92 -6.84
CA VAL A 59 -13.97 19.64 -6.12
C VAL A 59 -13.78 18.46 -7.09
N ALA A 60 -14.35 18.53 -8.30
CA ALA A 60 -14.20 17.46 -9.28
C ALA A 60 -12.73 17.28 -9.73
N ASP A 61 -12.00 18.38 -9.91
CA ASP A 61 -10.57 18.38 -10.22
C ASP A 61 -9.74 17.77 -9.07
N GLU A 62 -10.00 18.19 -7.83
CA GLU A 62 -9.33 17.64 -6.64
C GLU A 62 -9.55 16.12 -6.50
N VAL A 63 -10.78 15.65 -6.68
CA VAL A 63 -11.09 14.21 -6.66
C VAL A 63 -10.37 13.47 -7.78
N GLY A 64 -10.28 14.08 -8.98
CA GLY A 64 -9.54 13.53 -10.11
C GLY A 64 -8.05 13.37 -9.81
N GLU A 65 -7.42 14.39 -9.22
CA GLU A 65 -6.01 14.37 -8.81
C GLU A 65 -5.75 13.37 -7.68
N LEU A 66 -6.61 13.32 -6.67
CA LEU A 66 -6.52 12.32 -5.60
C LEU A 66 -6.63 10.90 -6.18
N GLY A 67 -7.53 10.67 -7.13
CA GLY A 67 -7.66 9.37 -7.80
C GLY A 67 -6.40 8.96 -8.60
N LYS A 68 -5.71 9.91 -9.25
CA LYS A 68 -4.41 9.64 -9.89
C LYS A 68 -3.34 9.28 -8.86
N ARG A 69 -3.30 10.01 -7.74
CA ARG A 69 -2.33 9.75 -6.65
C ARG A 69 -2.54 8.40 -5.99
N VAL A 70 -3.79 8.01 -5.74
CA VAL A 70 -4.14 6.68 -5.21
C VAL A 70 -3.65 5.59 -6.16
N ARG A 71 -3.95 5.69 -7.46
CA ARG A 71 -3.47 4.71 -8.45
C ARG A 71 -1.94 4.58 -8.47
N ALA A 72 -1.22 5.70 -8.43
CA ALA A 72 0.24 5.67 -8.38
C ALA A 72 0.78 4.97 -7.12
N LEU A 73 0.15 5.21 -5.95
CA LEU A 73 0.52 4.55 -4.70
C LEU A 73 0.19 3.06 -4.72
N GLU A 74 -0.93 2.67 -5.34
CA GLU A 74 -1.30 1.26 -5.53
C GLU A 74 -0.29 0.52 -6.43
N GLU A 75 0.15 1.16 -7.51
CA GLU A 75 1.20 0.63 -8.39
C GLU A 75 2.54 0.47 -7.67
N GLU A 76 2.96 1.47 -6.89
CA GLU A 76 4.19 1.40 -6.09
C GLU A 76 4.11 0.27 -5.05
N LEU A 77 2.97 0.14 -4.36
CA LEU A 77 2.75 -0.92 -3.39
C LEU A 77 2.81 -2.30 -4.03
N ALA A 78 2.21 -2.48 -5.22
CA ALA A 78 2.29 -3.71 -5.98
C ALA A 78 3.74 -4.04 -6.37
N GLY A 79 4.50 -3.05 -6.84
CA GLY A 79 5.93 -3.21 -7.15
C GLY A 79 6.76 -3.61 -5.93
N MET A 80 6.50 -3.03 -4.76
CA MET A 80 7.17 -3.41 -3.52
C MET A 80 6.84 -4.85 -3.08
N GLN A 81 5.60 -5.28 -3.25
CA GLN A 81 5.18 -6.64 -2.93
C GLN A 81 5.86 -7.67 -3.84
N ASP A 82 5.98 -7.39 -5.13
CA ASP A 82 6.69 -8.24 -6.10
C ASP A 82 8.19 -8.31 -5.80
N ALA A 83 8.82 -7.17 -5.53
CA ALA A 83 10.23 -7.12 -5.12
C ALA A 83 10.48 -7.92 -3.83
N ARG A 84 9.56 -7.83 -2.86
CA ARG A 84 9.64 -8.61 -1.62
C ARG A 84 9.49 -10.11 -1.87
N ALA A 85 8.55 -10.51 -2.72
CA ALA A 85 8.38 -11.92 -3.09
C ALA A 85 9.65 -12.48 -3.75
N THR A 86 10.18 -11.78 -4.74
CA THR A 86 11.43 -12.14 -5.41
C THR A 86 12.61 -12.22 -4.44
N ALA A 87 12.74 -11.27 -3.50
CA ALA A 87 13.79 -11.29 -2.49
C ALA A 87 13.65 -12.48 -1.53
N ALA A 88 12.42 -12.84 -1.14
CA ALA A 88 12.16 -13.98 -0.29
C ALA A 88 12.53 -15.31 -0.98
N GLU A 89 12.17 -15.47 -2.25
CA GLU A 89 12.54 -16.65 -3.05
C GLU A 89 14.07 -16.78 -3.18
N ARG A 90 14.77 -15.68 -3.46
CA ARG A 90 16.24 -15.67 -3.53
C ARG A 90 16.87 -16.04 -2.18
N ALA A 91 16.33 -15.51 -1.09
CA ALA A 91 16.81 -15.84 0.25
C ALA A 91 16.62 -17.34 0.57
N GLN A 92 15.47 -17.91 0.23
CA GLN A 92 15.19 -19.34 0.41
C GLN A 92 16.13 -20.22 -0.45
N ALA A 93 16.34 -19.86 -1.72
CA ALA A 93 17.25 -20.58 -2.60
C ALA A 93 18.69 -20.54 -2.07
N MET A 94 19.12 -19.38 -1.56
CA MET A 94 20.45 -19.22 -0.97
C MET A 94 20.61 -20.03 0.33
N GLN A 95 19.58 -20.05 1.18
CA GLN A 95 19.56 -20.90 2.38
C GLN A 95 19.67 -22.39 2.03
N ALA A 96 18.94 -22.87 1.03
CA ALA A 96 19.00 -24.26 0.58
C ALA A 96 20.38 -24.62 0.02
N ALA A 97 20.97 -23.74 -0.81
CA ALA A 97 22.32 -23.93 -1.34
C ALA A 97 23.38 -23.97 -0.23
N LEU A 98 23.26 -23.11 0.78
CA LEU A 98 24.18 -23.07 1.91
C LEU A 98 24.09 -24.35 2.75
N ALA A 99 22.87 -24.83 3.03
CA ALA A 99 22.66 -26.10 3.74
C ALA A 99 23.26 -27.29 2.98
N ALA A 100 23.06 -27.36 1.65
CA ALA A 100 23.64 -28.40 0.82
C ALA A 100 25.18 -28.37 0.82
N ALA A 101 25.78 -27.17 0.76
CA ALA A 101 27.22 -26.99 0.81
C ALA A 101 27.81 -27.43 2.17
N LEU A 102 27.12 -27.10 3.27
CA LEU A 102 27.53 -27.53 4.62
C LEU A 102 27.48 -29.05 4.78
N ASN A 103 26.41 -29.69 4.30
CA ASN A 103 26.31 -31.16 4.33
C ASN A 103 27.42 -31.82 3.49
N SER A 104 27.70 -31.31 2.28
CA SER A 104 28.78 -31.83 1.45
C SER A 104 30.17 -31.65 2.09
N ALA A 105 30.38 -30.54 2.81
CA ALA A 105 31.61 -30.32 3.56
C ALA A 105 31.75 -31.31 4.71
N ALA A 106 30.66 -31.57 5.46
CA ALA A 106 30.63 -32.56 6.53
C ALA A 106 30.93 -33.97 5.99
N ASP A 107 30.29 -34.39 4.90
CA ASP A 107 30.52 -35.69 4.26
C ASP A 107 32.00 -35.87 3.86
N ARG A 108 32.64 -34.81 3.32
CA ARG A 108 34.07 -34.84 2.98
C ARG A 108 34.96 -34.98 4.20
N ILE A 109 34.64 -34.27 5.29
CA ILE A 109 35.38 -34.39 6.56
C ILE A 109 35.27 -35.81 7.11
N GLU A 110 34.08 -36.41 7.08
CA GLU A 110 33.87 -37.81 7.51
C GLU A 110 34.66 -38.79 6.64
N GLN A 111 34.67 -38.60 5.32
CA GLN A 111 35.45 -39.44 4.40
C GLN A 111 36.95 -39.35 4.66
N VAL A 112 37.50 -38.14 4.83
CA VAL A 112 38.93 -37.94 5.14
C VAL A 112 39.27 -38.61 6.48
N THR A 113 38.43 -38.40 7.50
CA THR A 113 38.62 -39.00 8.83
C THR A 113 38.62 -40.53 8.76
N ARG A 114 37.70 -41.13 7.98
CA ARG A 114 37.67 -42.59 7.77
C ARG A 114 38.92 -43.10 7.10
N SER A 115 39.39 -42.43 6.04
CA SER A 115 40.59 -42.83 5.31
C SER A 115 41.86 -42.77 6.17
N LEU A 116 41.97 -41.76 7.04
CA LEU A 116 43.07 -41.66 8.01
C LEU A 116 43.04 -42.81 9.04
N ASN A 117 41.85 -43.15 9.55
CA ASN A 117 41.70 -44.21 10.54
C ASN A 117 41.99 -45.60 9.95
N GLU A 118 41.57 -45.86 8.71
CA GLU A 118 41.90 -47.09 7.98
C GLU A 118 43.40 -47.21 7.67
N GLY A 119 44.05 -46.10 7.30
CA GLY A 119 45.51 -46.05 7.08
C GLY A 119 46.33 -46.34 8.34
N LEU A 120 45.89 -45.83 9.50
CA LEU A 120 46.53 -46.09 10.80
C LEU A 120 46.39 -47.57 11.23
N ALA A 121 45.23 -48.19 11.02
CA ALA A 121 45.01 -49.60 11.33
C ALA A 121 45.81 -50.56 10.44
N GLY A 122 46.14 -50.15 9.21
CA GLY A 122 46.99 -50.93 8.29
C GLY A 122 48.48 -50.93 8.67
N ASP A 123 48.96 -49.87 9.34
CA ASP A 123 50.37 -49.72 9.73
C ASP A 123 50.72 -50.53 11.00
N GLU A 124 49.77 -50.71 11.93
CA GLU A 124 49.96 -51.56 13.13
C GLU A 124 50.08 -53.06 12.82
N VAL A 125 49.49 -53.55 11.71
CA VAL A 125 49.57 -54.98 11.32
C VAL A 125 50.90 -55.32 10.64
N ALA A 126 51.66 -54.33 10.14
CA ALA A 126 52.92 -54.55 9.43
C ALA A 126 54.16 -54.63 10.35
N ILE A 127 54.03 -54.35 11.66
CA ILE A 127 55.14 -54.35 12.63
C ILE A 127 55.09 -55.58 13.58
N GLY A 128 54.14 -56.50 13.38
CA GLY A 128 54.00 -57.75 14.16
C GLY A 128 54.75 -58.95 13.60
#